data_AF-A0AAV3YDI8-F1
#
_entry.id   AF-A0AAV3YDI8-F1
#
_cell.length_a   1.000
_cell.length_b   1.000
_cell.length_c   1.000
_cell.angle_alpha   90.00
_cell.angle_beta   90.00
_cell.angle_gamma   90.00
#
_symmetry.space_group_name_H-M   'P 1'
#
loop_
_entity.id
_entity.type
_entity.pdbx_description
1 polymer ?
#
loop_
_entity_poly.entity_id
_entity_poly.type
_entity_poly.pdbx_seq_one_letter_code
_entity_poly.pdbx_strand_id
1 'polypeptide(L)'
;MLGKFPFDDPTLPHLSVLDPSKTETLTYSSIVHLAATFCPTLEAEDIKEEWEDLQLLPANAVSRIDPETEKAKRIDMYWDQVMALKTALGVPRFPQLLKVFTALLCLPHSNADSERAFSMVRKIHTDFRQSMLPVPETLSSFMQVKMNCDNHCFQVKPSKEMIDSAKAATWEYNKQHSSKK
;
A
#
# COMPACT_ATOMS: atom_id res chain seq x y z
N MET A 1 3.56 14.14 20.08
CA MET A 1 4.47 13.00 19.86
C MET A 1 3.71 12.00 19.00
N LEU A 2 4.26 11.59 17.87
CA LEU A 2 3.75 10.40 17.18
C LEU A 2 3.92 9.22 18.15
N GLY A 3 2.84 8.49 18.42
CA GLY A 3 2.91 7.29 19.24
C GLY A 3 3.94 6.34 18.65
N LYS A 4 4.74 5.70 19.51
CA LYS A 4 5.58 4.58 19.06
C LYS A 4 4.66 3.52 18.45
N PHE A 5 5.18 2.75 17.50
CA PHE A 5 4.44 1.62 16.93
C PHE A 5 3.90 0.75 18.08
N PRO A 6 2.60 0.39 18.07
CA PRO A 6 1.95 -0.21 19.24
C PRO A 6 2.29 -1.69 19.35
N PHE A 7 3.53 -2.00 19.77
CA PHE A 7 4.01 -3.38 19.90
C PHE A 7 3.19 -4.24 20.86
N ASP A 8 2.44 -3.60 21.77
CA ASP A 8 1.55 -4.27 22.73
C ASP A 8 0.14 -4.55 22.17
N ASP A 9 -0.13 -4.22 20.90
CA ASP A 9 -1.43 -4.46 20.28
C ASP A 9 -1.68 -5.98 20.14
N PRO A 10 -2.78 -6.50 20.70
CA PRO A 10 -3.10 -7.93 20.69
C PRO A 10 -3.35 -8.50 19.29
N THR A 11 -3.53 -7.64 18.28
CA THR A 11 -3.72 -8.02 16.87
C THR A 11 -2.39 -8.42 16.20
N LEU A 12 -1.26 -7.87 16.65
CA LEU A 12 0.04 -8.08 16.00
C LEU A 12 0.50 -9.54 15.97
N PRO A 13 0.34 -10.36 17.04
CA PRO A 13 0.69 -11.77 17.00
C PRO A 13 -0.09 -12.56 15.92
N HIS A 14 -1.33 -12.16 15.66
CA HIS A 14 -2.17 -12.81 14.65
C HIS A 14 -1.69 -12.55 13.23
N LEU A 15 -0.97 -11.46 12.96
CA LEU A 15 -0.40 -11.15 11.62
C LEU A 15 0.64 -12.19 11.15
N SER A 16 1.06 -13.11 12.03
CA SER A 16 1.86 -14.27 11.65
C SER A 16 1.21 -15.15 10.57
N VAL A 17 -0.12 -15.05 10.35
CA VAL A 17 -0.82 -15.71 9.23
C VAL A 17 -0.31 -15.28 7.85
N LEU A 18 0.30 -14.08 7.76
CA LEU A 18 0.90 -13.59 6.52
C LEU A 18 2.19 -14.35 6.18
N ASP A 19 2.86 -14.99 7.13
CA ASP A 19 4.06 -15.75 6.88
C ASP A 19 3.71 -17.11 6.24
N PRO A 20 4.03 -17.34 4.96
CA PRO A 20 3.68 -18.59 4.28
C PRO A 20 4.26 -19.83 4.95
N SER A 21 5.37 -19.69 5.69
CA SER A 21 6.01 -20.81 6.38
C SER A 21 5.21 -21.31 7.59
N LYS A 22 4.30 -20.49 8.12
CA LYS A 22 3.52 -20.77 9.33
C LYS A 22 2.09 -21.21 9.04
N THR A 23 1.63 -21.09 7.79
CA THR A 23 0.25 -21.39 7.38
C THR A 23 -0.21 -22.78 7.84
N GLU A 24 0.62 -23.80 7.75
CA GLU A 24 0.30 -25.18 8.18
C GLU A 24 0.18 -25.35 9.70
N THR A 25 0.84 -24.48 10.48
CA THR A 25 0.92 -24.60 11.94
C THR A 25 -0.10 -23.74 12.68
N LEU A 26 -0.63 -22.70 12.02
CA LEU A 26 -1.52 -21.73 12.64
C LEU A 26 -2.98 -22.20 12.61
N THR A 27 -3.67 -22.07 13.74
CA THR A 27 -5.11 -22.31 13.82
C THR A 27 -5.90 -21.20 13.11
N TYR A 28 -7.08 -21.55 12.58
CA TYR A 28 -8.02 -20.61 11.94
C TYR A 28 -8.44 -19.44 12.86
N SER A 29 -8.32 -19.57 14.18
CA SER A 29 -8.69 -18.51 15.13
C SER A 29 -7.99 -17.18 14.86
N SER A 30 -6.74 -17.22 14.39
CA SER A 30 -5.98 -16.01 14.08
C SER A 30 -6.52 -15.29 12.85
N ILE A 31 -6.81 -16.02 11.77
CA ILE A 31 -7.35 -15.40 10.54
C ILE A 31 -8.79 -14.91 10.76
N VAL A 32 -9.59 -15.63 11.53
CA VAL A 32 -10.95 -15.21 11.89
C VAL A 32 -10.93 -13.95 12.76
N HIS A 33 -10.03 -13.87 13.74
CA HIS A 33 -9.86 -12.67 14.56
C HIS A 33 -9.46 -11.46 13.70
N LEU A 34 -8.49 -11.64 12.80
CA LEU A 34 -8.07 -10.58 11.88
C LEU A 34 -9.19 -10.15 10.92
N ALA A 35 -9.95 -11.11 10.39
CA ALA A 35 -11.07 -10.80 9.53
C ALA A 35 -12.18 -10.05 10.28
N ALA A 36 -12.49 -10.41 11.52
CA ALA A 36 -13.45 -9.66 12.33
C ALA A 36 -13.02 -8.20 12.55
N THR A 37 -11.70 -7.94 12.67
CA THR A 37 -11.17 -6.58 12.85
C THR A 37 -11.12 -5.77 11.55
N PHE A 38 -10.60 -6.36 10.47
CA PHE A 38 -10.31 -5.62 9.22
C PHE A 38 -11.35 -5.81 8.10
N CYS A 39 -12.19 -6.84 8.20
CA CYS A 39 -13.20 -7.22 7.20
C CYS A 39 -14.51 -7.69 7.88
N PRO A 40 -15.15 -6.87 8.74
CA PRO A 40 -16.25 -7.29 9.62
C PRO A 40 -17.53 -7.72 8.88
N THR A 41 -17.62 -7.48 7.57
CA THR A 41 -18.75 -7.88 6.73
C THR A 41 -18.65 -9.30 6.21
N LEU A 42 -17.55 -10.00 6.49
CA LEU A 42 -17.32 -11.38 6.04
C LEU A 42 -17.74 -12.36 7.12
N GLU A 43 -18.35 -13.46 6.71
CA GLU A 43 -18.80 -14.52 7.61
C GLU A 43 -17.60 -15.35 8.08
N ALA A 44 -17.52 -15.59 9.39
CA ALA A 44 -16.40 -16.29 10.00
C ALA A 44 -16.30 -17.76 9.55
N GLU A 45 -17.43 -18.41 9.27
CA GLU A 45 -17.44 -19.81 8.81
C GLU A 45 -16.86 -19.94 7.40
N ASP A 46 -17.23 -19.04 6.47
CA ASP A 46 -16.65 -19.01 5.11
C ASP A 46 -15.13 -18.84 5.15
N ILE A 47 -14.63 -17.94 6.01
CA ILE A 47 -13.18 -17.69 6.17
C ILE A 47 -12.48 -18.93 6.72
N LYS A 48 -13.10 -19.60 7.69
CA LYS A 48 -12.57 -20.82 8.28
C LYS A 48 -12.50 -21.94 7.24
N GLU A 49 -13.57 -22.16 6.48
CA GLU A 49 -13.59 -23.15 5.40
C GLU A 49 -12.48 -22.90 4.37
N GLU A 50 -12.34 -21.65 3.91
CA GLU A 50 -11.27 -21.29 2.96
C GLU A 50 -9.86 -21.44 3.57
N TRP A 51 -9.69 -21.14 4.86
CA TRP A 51 -8.41 -21.30 5.55
C TRP A 51 -8.01 -22.77 5.67
N GLU A 52 -8.96 -23.64 6.01
CA GLU A 52 -8.75 -25.08 6.06
C GLU A 52 -8.43 -25.64 4.66
N ASP A 53 -9.13 -25.20 3.61
CA ASP A 53 -8.81 -25.57 2.22
C ASP A 53 -7.41 -25.08 1.79
N LEU A 54 -7.03 -23.87 2.20
CA LEU A 54 -5.69 -23.32 1.97
C LEU A 54 -4.60 -24.20 2.59
N GLN A 55 -4.82 -24.69 3.82
CA GLN A 55 -3.88 -25.57 4.52
C GLN A 55 -3.73 -26.95 3.87
N LEU A 56 -4.72 -27.37 3.07
CA LEU A 56 -4.71 -28.62 2.32
C LEU A 56 -4.06 -28.49 0.93
N LEU A 57 -3.63 -27.29 0.54
CA LEU A 57 -2.89 -27.12 -0.71
C LEU A 57 -1.60 -27.94 -0.71
N PRO A 58 -1.24 -28.59 -1.83
CA PRO A 58 0.02 -29.29 -1.91
C PRO A 58 1.18 -28.29 -1.82
N ALA A 59 2.29 -28.69 -1.19
CA ALA A 59 3.44 -27.82 -0.94
C ALA A 59 4.05 -27.18 -2.21
N ASN A 60 3.79 -27.75 -3.38
CA ASN A 60 4.23 -27.25 -4.68
C ASN A 60 3.16 -26.49 -5.47
N ALA A 61 1.98 -26.22 -4.89
CA ALA A 61 0.90 -25.46 -5.56
C ALA A 61 1.37 -24.07 -5.99
N VAL A 62 2.14 -23.39 -5.14
CA VAL A 62 2.74 -22.08 -5.40
C VAL A 62 4.18 -22.09 -4.91
N SER A 63 5.14 -21.81 -5.81
CA SER A 63 6.54 -21.70 -5.42
C SER A 63 6.77 -20.52 -4.49
N ARG A 64 7.46 -20.75 -3.37
CA ARG A 64 7.96 -19.69 -2.47
C ARG A 64 9.22 -19.00 -3.00
N ILE A 65 9.84 -19.55 -4.03
CA ILE A 65 11.06 -19.00 -4.65
C ILE A 65 10.70 -18.28 -5.94
N ASP A 66 11.25 -17.08 -6.09
CA ASP A 66 11.14 -16.25 -7.25
C ASP A 66 12.03 -16.82 -8.38
N PRO A 67 11.46 -17.09 -9.57
CA PRO A 67 12.18 -17.77 -10.65
C PRO A 67 13.27 -16.90 -11.30
N GLU A 68 13.19 -15.56 -11.19
CA GLU A 68 14.17 -14.66 -11.79
C GLU A 68 15.35 -14.40 -10.85
N THR A 69 15.09 -14.33 -9.55
CA THR A 69 16.09 -13.95 -8.55
C THR A 69 16.63 -15.11 -7.72
N GLU A 70 16.02 -16.30 -7.83
CA GLU A 70 16.32 -17.51 -7.02
C GLU A 70 16.23 -17.28 -5.50
N LYS A 71 15.54 -16.22 -5.07
CA LYS A 71 15.36 -15.84 -3.67
C LYS A 71 13.92 -16.09 -3.22
N ALA A 72 13.68 -16.01 -1.91
CA ALA A 72 12.33 -16.01 -1.38
C ALA A 72 11.51 -14.90 -2.04
N LYS A 73 10.33 -15.24 -2.58
CA LYS A 73 9.39 -14.27 -3.12
C LYS A 73 9.01 -13.28 -2.03
N ARG A 74 8.73 -12.05 -2.46
CA ARG A 74 8.05 -11.12 -1.58
C ARG A 74 6.70 -11.68 -1.15
N ILE A 75 6.33 -11.40 0.10
CA ILE A 75 5.13 -11.90 0.75
C ILE A 75 3.85 -11.57 -0.03
N ASP A 76 3.75 -10.35 -0.55
CA ASP A 76 2.62 -9.87 -1.35
C ASP A 76 2.49 -10.63 -2.67
N MET A 77 3.61 -10.85 -3.38
CA MET A 77 3.62 -11.62 -4.63
C MET A 77 3.26 -13.09 -4.43
N TYR A 78 3.67 -13.68 -3.30
CA TYR A 78 3.30 -15.06 -2.97
C TYR A 78 1.79 -15.17 -2.75
N TRP A 79 1.23 -14.30 -1.91
CA TRP A 79 -0.21 -14.33 -1.62
C TRP A 79 -1.06 -13.97 -2.83
N ASP A 80 -0.63 -13.04 -3.68
CA ASP A 80 -1.30 -12.76 -4.95
C ASP A 80 -1.45 -14.02 -5.81
N GLN A 81 -0.40 -14.83 -5.93
CA GLN A 81 -0.44 -16.09 -6.69
C GLN A 81 -1.32 -17.15 -6.04
N VAL A 82 -1.32 -17.25 -4.71
CA VAL A 82 -2.22 -18.15 -3.97
C VAL A 82 -3.68 -17.74 -4.18
N MET A 83 -3.99 -16.45 -4.07
CA MET A 83 -5.36 -15.95 -4.22
C MET A 83 -5.84 -15.95 -5.68
N ALA A 84 -4.92 -16.00 -6.65
CA ALA A 84 -5.23 -16.19 -8.06
C ALA A 84 -5.62 -17.65 -8.42
N LEU A 85 -5.45 -18.60 -7.50
CA LEU A 85 -5.86 -19.99 -7.72
C LEU A 85 -7.36 -20.09 -7.97
N LYS A 86 -7.72 -20.95 -8.92
CA LYS A 86 -9.10 -21.21 -9.32
C LYS A 86 -9.48 -22.65 -9.04
N THR A 87 -10.77 -22.87 -8.79
CA THR A 87 -11.33 -24.23 -8.73
C THR A 87 -11.36 -24.84 -10.14
N ALA A 88 -11.71 -26.12 -10.24
CA ALA A 88 -11.89 -26.79 -11.53
C ALA A 88 -12.98 -26.13 -12.41
N LEU A 89 -13.88 -25.36 -11.81
CA LEU A 89 -14.94 -24.61 -12.50
C LEU A 89 -14.47 -23.22 -12.98
N GLY A 90 -13.21 -22.85 -12.75
CA GLY A 90 -12.64 -21.57 -13.17
C GLY A 90 -13.04 -20.37 -12.30
N VAL A 91 -13.73 -20.60 -11.19
CA VAL A 91 -14.07 -19.55 -10.20
C VAL A 91 -12.94 -19.39 -9.17
N PRO A 92 -12.78 -18.20 -8.55
CA PRO A 92 -11.79 -17.99 -7.49
C PRO A 92 -11.93 -19.03 -6.38
N ARG A 93 -10.82 -19.61 -5.93
CA ARG A 93 -10.82 -20.64 -4.89
C ARG A 93 -10.97 -20.05 -3.49
N PHE A 94 -10.39 -18.88 -3.25
CA PHE A 94 -10.33 -18.23 -1.93
C PHE A 94 -10.89 -16.78 -1.95
N PRO A 95 -12.16 -16.57 -2.35
CA PRO A 95 -12.72 -15.23 -2.48
C PRO A 95 -12.78 -14.42 -1.17
N GLN A 96 -12.96 -15.04 -0.01
CA GLN A 96 -12.98 -14.33 1.27
C GLN A 96 -11.58 -14.04 1.78
N LEU A 97 -10.68 -15.02 1.75
CA LEU A 97 -9.28 -14.83 2.15
C LEU A 97 -8.59 -13.80 1.26
N LEU A 98 -8.92 -13.72 -0.04
CA LEU A 98 -8.40 -12.66 -0.91
C LEU A 98 -8.67 -11.27 -0.31
N LYS A 99 -9.89 -11.02 0.17
CA LYS A 99 -10.26 -9.72 0.78
C LYS A 99 -9.49 -9.49 2.08
N VAL A 100 -9.42 -10.51 2.94
CA VAL A 100 -8.70 -10.45 4.22
C VAL A 100 -7.22 -10.17 3.99
N PHE A 101 -6.55 -10.96 3.16
CA PHE A 101 -5.13 -10.79 2.86
C PHE A 101 -4.82 -9.48 2.17
N THR A 102 -5.69 -9.00 1.28
CA THR A 102 -5.54 -7.67 0.68
C THR A 102 -5.55 -6.58 1.75
N ALA A 103 -6.51 -6.61 2.68
CA ALA A 103 -6.57 -5.64 3.77
C ALA A 103 -5.32 -5.70 4.67
N LEU A 104 -4.86 -6.91 5.01
CA LEU A 104 -3.70 -7.12 5.87
C LEU A 104 -2.38 -6.70 5.23
N LEU A 105 -2.18 -6.98 3.93
CA LEU A 105 -0.97 -6.60 3.19
C LEU A 105 -0.91 -5.10 2.87
N CYS A 106 -2.05 -4.40 2.95
CA CYS A 106 -2.09 -2.95 2.88
C CYS A 106 -1.71 -2.27 4.21
N LEU A 107 -1.55 -3.03 5.31
CA LEU A 107 -1.09 -2.46 6.57
C LEU A 107 0.38 -2.04 6.45
N PRO A 108 0.75 -0.83 6.87
CA PRO A 108 2.14 -0.41 6.88
C PRO A 108 2.92 -1.28 7.87
N HIS A 109 3.81 -2.13 7.36
CA HIS A 109 4.58 -3.08 8.18
C HIS A 109 5.75 -2.45 8.94
N SER A 110 6.05 -1.17 8.70
CA SER A 110 7.10 -0.44 9.42
C SER A 110 6.90 1.07 9.34
N ASN A 111 7.63 1.81 10.17
CA ASN A 111 7.73 3.26 10.05
C ASN A 111 8.52 3.71 8.81
N ALA A 112 9.11 2.80 8.03
CA ALA A 112 9.92 3.19 6.87
C ALA A 112 9.10 3.94 5.80
N ASP A 113 7.82 3.60 5.64
CA ASP A 113 6.94 4.29 4.68
C ASP A 113 6.59 5.71 5.13
N SER A 114 6.33 5.91 6.42
CA SER A 114 6.12 7.25 6.98
C SER A 114 7.41 8.07 6.99
N GLU A 115 8.56 7.46 7.30
CA GLU A 115 9.88 8.10 7.17
C GLU A 115 10.22 8.47 5.72
N ARG A 116 9.85 7.62 4.75
CA ARG A 116 9.97 7.94 3.32
C ARG A 116 9.11 9.15 2.98
N ALA A 117 7.86 9.22 3.46
CA ALA A 117 7.01 10.39 3.31
C ALA A 117 7.63 11.65 3.92
N PHE A 118 8.17 11.57 5.15
CA PHE A 118 8.86 12.69 5.79
C PHE A 118 10.13 13.12 5.03
N SER A 119 10.89 12.17 4.47
CA SER A 119 12.03 12.46 3.61
C SER A 119 11.61 13.20 2.34
N MET A 120 10.47 12.82 1.74
CA MET A 120 9.90 13.55 0.61
C MET A 120 9.49 14.97 0.99
N VAL A 121 8.82 15.16 2.12
CA VAL A 121 8.47 16.50 2.66
C VAL A 121 9.73 17.33 2.85
N ARG A 122 10.77 16.77 3.48
CA ARG A 122 12.05 17.45 3.69
C ARG A 122 12.73 17.86 2.38
N LYS A 123 12.65 17.03 1.34
CA LYS A 123 13.16 17.34 0.00
C LYS A 123 12.32 18.39 -0.74
N ILE A 124 11.02 18.50 -0.43
CA ILE A 124 10.14 19.55 -0.97
C ILE A 124 10.41 20.88 -0.26
N HIS A 125 10.70 20.84 1.05
CA HIS A 125 11.02 21.98 1.89
C HIS A 125 12.44 22.49 1.62
N THR A 126 12.61 23.23 0.51
CA THR A 126 13.83 23.95 0.14
C THR A 126 13.67 25.44 0.41
N ASP A 127 14.77 26.17 0.62
CA ASP A 127 14.77 27.62 0.86
C ASP A 127 14.02 28.40 -0.24
N PHE A 128 14.11 27.93 -1.49
CA PHE A 128 13.37 28.50 -2.63
C PHE A 128 11.85 28.27 -2.55
N ARG A 129 11.41 27.14 -1.99
CA ARG A 129 9.99 26.75 -1.90
C ARG A 129 9.34 27.16 -0.59
N GLN A 130 10.11 27.67 0.37
CA GLN A 130 9.61 28.06 1.69
C GLN A 130 8.54 29.15 1.62
N SER A 131 8.53 29.97 0.57
CA SER A 131 7.48 30.96 0.28
C SER A 131 6.19 30.39 -0.31
N MET A 132 6.23 29.18 -0.91
CA MET A 132 5.07 28.49 -1.51
C MET A 132 4.42 27.48 -0.55
N LEU A 133 5.14 27.10 0.51
CA LEU A 133 4.72 26.16 1.54
C LEU A 133 3.81 26.69 2.67
N PRO A 134 3.58 28.01 2.88
CA PRO A 134 2.61 28.47 3.87
C PRO A 134 1.17 28.04 3.56
N VAL A 135 0.92 27.58 2.32
CA VAL A 135 -0.36 27.05 1.86
C VAL A 135 -0.34 25.52 1.97
N PRO A 136 -1.03 24.91 2.94
CA PRO A 136 -1.01 23.46 3.16
C PRO A 136 -1.45 22.64 1.93
N GLU A 137 -2.30 23.21 1.07
CA GLU A 137 -2.75 22.58 -0.17
C GLU A 137 -1.60 22.38 -1.18
N THR A 138 -0.62 23.29 -1.19
CA THR A 138 0.52 23.22 -2.12
C THR A 138 1.44 22.06 -1.77
N LEU A 139 1.76 21.89 -0.47
CA LEU A 139 2.54 20.73 -0.01
C LEU A 139 1.79 19.42 -0.28
N SER A 140 0.48 19.38 0.01
CA SER A 140 -0.36 18.21 -0.23
C SER A 140 -0.38 17.82 -1.70
N SER A 141 -0.49 18.80 -2.60
CA SER A 141 -0.44 18.58 -4.05
C SER A 141 0.90 18.02 -4.50
N PHE A 142 2.02 18.56 -4.01
CA PHE A 142 3.35 18.00 -4.32
C PHE A 142 3.51 16.57 -3.82
N MET A 143 3.03 16.28 -2.61
CA MET A 143 3.07 14.94 -2.04
C MET A 143 2.24 13.96 -2.86
N GLN A 144 1.01 14.33 -3.26
CA GLN A 144 0.16 13.49 -4.11
C GLN A 144 0.84 13.17 -5.44
N VAL A 145 1.42 14.16 -6.11
CA VAL A 145 2.13 13.93 -7.38
C VAL A 145 3.35 13.03 -7.15
N LYS A 146 4.15 13.25 -6.10
CA LYS A 146 5.35 12.45 -5.86
C LYS A 146 5.07 11.02 -5.40
N MET A 147 4.01 10.82 -4.62
CA MET A 147 3.64 9.50 -4.11
C MET A 147 2.98 8.64 -5.19
N ASN A 148 2.29 9.24 -6.16
CA ASN A 148 1.51 8.53 -7.17
C ASN A 148 2.11 8.58 -8.59
N CYS A 149 3.26 9.23 -8.79
CA CYS A 149 3.92 9.29 -10.09
C CYS A 149 5.21 8.46 -10.06
N ASP A 150 5.15 7.28 -10.65
CA ASP A 150 6.31 6.40 -10.81
C ASP A 150 7.25 6.84 -11.95
N ASN A 151 6.78 7.76 -12.80
CA ASN A 151 7.58 8.30 -13.89
C ASN A 151 8.60 9.31 -13.35
N HIS A 152 9.78 9.30 -13.95
CA HIS A 152 10.79 10.32 -13.68
C HIS A 152 10.29 11.67 -14.18
N CYS A 153 10.69 12.76 -13.51
CA CYS A 153 10.23 14.11 -13.83
C CYS A 153 10.47 14.51 -15.29
N PHE A 154 11.52 14.00 -15.94
CA PHE A 154 11.83 14.26 -17.35
C PHE A 154 10.94 13.50 -18.34
N GLN A 155 10.21 12.48 -17.89
CA GLN A 155 9.27 11.71 -18.71
C GLN A 155 7.88 12.34 -18.72
N VAL A 156 7.56 13.16 -17.72
CA VAL A 156 6.29 13.87 -17.62
C VAL A 156 6.25 14.94 -18.72
N LYS A 157 5.36 14.76 -19.70
CA LYS A 157 5.07 15.75 -20.74
C LYS A 157 3.82 16.53 -20.36
N PRO A 158 3.93 17.81 -19.97
CA PRO A 158 2.78 18.64 -19.67
C PRO A 158 1.80 18.70 -20.84
N SER A 159 0.51 18.65 -20.57
CA SER A 159 -0.49 18.97 -21.59
C SER A 159 -0.42 20.45 -21.95
N LYS A 160 -0.87 20.80 -23.16
CA LYS A 160 -0.95 22.20 -23.59
C LYS A 160 -1.78 23.04 -22.63
N GLU A 161 -2.92 22.49 -22.20
CA GLU A 161 -3.83 23.12 -21.23
C GLU A 161 -3.11 23.45 -19.93
N MET A 162 -2.34 22.51 -19.38
CA MET A 162 -1.58 22.72 -18.15
C MET A 162 -0.54 23.84 -18.30
N ILE A 163 0.15 23.90 -19.44
CA ILE A 163 1.11 24.97 -19.74
C ILE A 163 0.40 26.32 -19.82
N ASP A 164 -0.75 26.39 -20.50
CA ASP A 164 -1.49 27.63 -20.68
C ASP A 164 -2.06 28.14 -19.35
N SER A 165 -2.60 27.24 -18.50
CA SER A 165 -3.02 27.58 -17.14
C SER A 165 -1.86 28.06 -16.26
N ALA A 166 -0.71 27.40 -16.32
CA ALA A 166 0.47 27.79 -15.54
C ALA A 166 0.99 29.19 -15.95
N LYS A 167 1.00 29.48 -17.25
CA LYS A 167 1.36 30.81 -17.78
C LYS A 167 0.38 31.88 -17.31
N ALA A 168 -0.91 31.62 -17.39
CA ALA A 168 -1.95 32.55 -16.94
C ALA A 168 -1.81 32.88 -15.45
N ALA A 169 -1.62 31.86 -14.59
CA ALA A 169 -1.41 32.04 -13.16
C ALA A 169 -0.13 32.85 -12.87
N THR A 170 0.96 32.58 -13.58
CA THR A 170 2.23 33.32 -13.43
C THR A 170 2.06 34.79 -13.81
N TRP A 171 1.35 35.06 -14.91
CA TRP A 171 1.09 36.43 -15.37
C TRP A 171 0.26 37.22 -14.36
N GLU A 172 -0.80 36.61 -13.83
CA GLU A 172 -1.66 37.24 -12.82
C GLU A 172 -0.90 37.53 -11.52
N TYR A 173 -0.08 36.59 -11.04
CA TYR A 173 0.79 36.80 -9.88
C TYR A 173 1.73 37.99 -10.09
N ASN A 174 2.42 38.04 -11.23
CA ASN A 174 3.35 39.11 -11.57
C ASN A 174 2.65 40.47 -11.67
N LYS A 175 1.41 40.51 -12.19
CA LYS A 175 0.61 41.73 -12.25
C LYS A 175 0.25 42.24 -10.86
N GLN A 176 -0.14 41.35 -9.95
CA GLN A 176 -0.50 41.70 -8.57
C GLN A 176 0.70 42.17 -7.73
N HIS A 177 1.90 41.63 -8.01
CA HIS A 177 3.12 41.91 -7.25
C HIS A 177 4.12 42.79 -7.99
N SER A 178 3.74 43.34 -9.14
CA SER A 178 4.49 44.37 -9.83
C SER A 178 4.54 45.61 -8.94
N SER A 179 5.70 45.91 -8.34
CA SER A 179 5.91 47.17 -7.63
C SER A 179 5.50 48.33 -8.55
N LYS A 180 4.55 49.15 -8.09
CA LYS A 180 4.30 50.45 -8.69
C LYS A 180 5.56 51.28 -8.47
N LYS A 181 6.38 51.40 -9.52
CA LYS A 181 7.36 52.48 -9.61
C LYS A 181 6.64 53.81 -9.75
#